data_AF-A0A432I8J3-F1
#
_entry.id   AF-A0A432I8J3-F1
#
_cell.length_a   1.000
_cell.length_b   1.000
_cell.length_c   1.000
_cell.angle_alpha   90.00
_cell.angle_beta   90.00
_cell.angle_gamma   90.00
#
_symmetry.space_group_name_H-M   'P 1'
#
loop_
_entity.id
_entity.type
_entity.pdbx_description
1 polymer ?
#
loop_
_entity_poly.entity_id
_entity_poly.type
_entity_poly.pdbx_seq_one_letter_code
_entity_poly.pdbx_strand_id
1 'polypeptide(L)'
;KIKEEVKKGVEHSLKMMDITESDIKESLLQLGKLNYKKKSEYTAYEEKIKNSSLEELLEKELVFNIASPKQLGIVLFQLMKLNKVKKESVGVEVLEVLRDRDGETIAELILEYRKLSKLQSTYVEALPKLADSHSRIHTTFNQTGTATGRLSSSNPNLQNIPVRSLEGIKIRQGFIAEKGYQLLSIDYSQIELRVLAEISEDPTLISAYNNDLDLHDLTARKLFSLTEDEEVSREKRALAKIVNFSIIYGKTAFGLSSELKISLKEAKEYIARYFAQYPGVKALETKILEEAKENGFVRTLYGRKRIIEGLNSSNKNIVKQAERTTVNSVIQGTAADILKIVMVELDKKLKEKDDIKMNLQVHDELIFEVKKEKVEEYAKFIKEIMETTVKLSKVKLKANVAIGNNWSEAK
;
A
#
# COMPACT_ATOMS: atom_id res chain seq x y z
N LYS A 1 14.16 -26.69 17.82
CA LYS A 1 12.83 -26.59 18.47
C LYS A 1 11.99 -25.43 17.90
N ILE A 2 12.36 -24.16 18.07
CA ILE A 2 11.61 -23.01 17.51
C ILE A 2 11.49 -23.05 15.97
N LYS A 3 12.58 -23.37 15.24
CA LYS A 3 12.54 -23.55 13.78
C LYS A 3 11.59 -24.67 13.33
N GLU A 4 11.53 -25.77 14.08
CA GLU A 4 10.65 -26.92 13.82
C GLU A 4 9.18 -26.57 14.09
N GLU A 5 8.90 -25.76 15.12
CA GLU A 5 7.55 -25.28 15.44
C GLU A 5 7.06 -24.18 14.48
N VAL A 6 7.96 -23.32 14.01
CA VAL A 6 7.66 -22.37 12.93
C VAL A 6 7.33 -23.12 11.64
N LYS A 7 8.13 -24.13 11.28
CA LYS A 7 7.86 -24.99 10.12
C LYS A 7 6.50 -25.69 10.23
N LYS A 8 6.19 -26.32 11.37
CA LYS A 8 4.88 -26.93 11.64
C LYS A 8 3.73 -25.92 11.62
N GLY A 9 3.95 -24.70 12.10
CA GLY A 9 2.96 -23.62 12.06
C GLY A 9 2.66 -23.15 10.64
N VAL A 10 3.70 -23.05 9.79
CA VAL A 10 3.56 -22.74 8.36
C VAL A 10 2.87 -23.90 7.63
N GLU A 11 3.27 -25.15 7.87
CA GLU A 11 2.65 -26.35 7.29
C GLU A 11 1.18 -26.50 7.71
N HIS A 12 0.82 -26.15 8.95
CA HIS A 12 -0.55 -26.17 9.43
C HIS A 12 -1.43 -25.10 8.76
N SER A 13 -0.90 -23.88 8.59
CA SER A 13 -1.58 -22.83 7.82
C SER A 13 -1.77 -23.19 6.37
N LEU A 14 -0.78 -23.83 5.75
CA LEU A 14 -0.87 -24.33 4.37
C LEU A 14 -1.88 -25.49 4.24
N LYS A 15 -1.93 -26.39 5.24
CA LYS A 15 -2.94 -27.48 5.31
C LYS A 15 -4.37 -27.01 5.50
N MET A 16 -4.58 -25.92 6.26
CA MET A 16 -5.91 -25.30 6.41
C MET A 16 -6.41 -24.66 5.10
N MET A 17 -5.54 -24.49 4.09
CA MET A 17 -5.85 -23.82 2.83
C MET A 17 -5.84 -24.75 1.60
N ASP A 18 -5.57 -26.05 1.73
CA ASP A 18 -5.34 -26.99 0.61
C ASP A 18 -4.29 -26.51 -0.44
N ILE A 19 -3.35 -25.65 -0.03
CA ILE A 19 -2.36 -25.01 -0.89
C ILE A 19 -0.96 -25.32 -0.38
N THR A 20 -0.10 -25.88 -1.23
CA THR A 20 1.28 -26.23 -0.91
C THR A 20 2.26 -25.09 -1.22
N GLU A 21 3.45 -25.11 -0.60
CA GLU A 21 4.53 -24.18 -0.93
C GLU A 21 4.97 -24.31 -2.40
N SER A 22 4.86 -25.52 -2.98
CA SER A 22 5.14 -25.78 -4.39
C SER A 22 4.17 -25.04 -5.30
N ASP A 23 2.88 -25.05 -4.97
CA ASP A 23 1.85 -24.36 -5.76
C ASP A 23 2.13 -22.86 -5.81
N ILE A 24 2.50 -22.26 -4.67
CA ILE A 24 2.83 -20.83 -4.62
C ILE A 24 4.10 -20.53 -5.43
N LYS A 25 5.14 -21.38 -5.37
CA LYS A 25 6.36 -21.19 -6.17
C LYS A 25 6.07 -21.28 -7.67
N GLU A 26 5.23 -22.23 -8.09
CA GLU A 26 4.84 -22.38 -9.49
C GLU A 26 4.08 -21.13 -9.98
N SER A 27 3.09 -20.66 -9.21
CA SER A 27 2.38 -19.41 -9.53
C SER A 27 3.32 -18.20 -9.59
N LEU A 28 4.35 -18.15 -8.75
CA LEU A 28 5.36 -17.09 -8.76
C LEU A 28 6.31 -17.13 -9.97
N LEU A 29 6.54 -18.29 -10.59
CA LEU A 29 7.40 -18.43 -11.77
C LEU A 29 6.79 -17.80 -13.03
N GLN A 30 5.46 -17.71 -13.09
CA GLN A 30 4.75 -17.09 -14.20
C GLN A 30 4.66 -15.56 -14.05
N LEU A 31 4.77 -15.08 -12.80
CA LEU A 31 4.68 -13.68 -12.43
C LEU A 31 6.00 -12.93 -12.69
N GLY A 32 5.86 -11.63 -12.92
CA GLY A 32 6.95 -10.66 -12.91
C GLY A 32 7.22 -9.96 -14.23
N LYS A 33 6.42 -10.20 -15.28
CA LYS A 33 6.74 -9.77 -16.66
C LYS A 33 5.81 -8.67 -17.14
N LEU A 34 6.30 -7.46 -17.43
CA LEU A 34 5.54 -6.41 -18.13
C LEU A 34 6.33 -5.86 -19.32
N ASN A 35 5.66 -5.59 -20.45
CA ASN A 35 6.31 -4.87 -21.56
C ASN A 35 6.50 -3.40 -21.19
N TYR A 36 7.57 -2.79 -21.69
CA TYR A 36 7.96 -1.42 -21.38
C TYR A 36 8.33 -0.63 -22.66
N LYS A 37 7.94 0.66 -22.73
CA LYS A 37 8.30 1.57 -23.85
C LYS A 37 9.76 2.06 -23.77
N LYS A 38 10.48 2.11 -24.90
CA LYS A 38 11.90 2.52 -24.95
C LYS A 38 12.14 4.00 -24.57
N LYS A 39 13.37 4.29 -24.10
CA LYS A 39 13.83 5.57 -23.49
C LYS A 39 13.61 6.84 -24.34
N SER A 40 13.57 6.76 -25.67
CA SER A 40 13.56 7.91 -26.58
C SER A 40 12.33 8.84 -26.44
N GLU A 41 11.34 8.46 -25.63
CA GLU A 41 10.07 9.18 -25.47
C GLU A 41 9.89 9.87 -24.08
N TYR A 42 10.91 9.85 -23.19
CA TYR A 42 10.82 10.38 -21.82
C TYR A 42 11.70 11.62 -21.50
N THR A 43 12.12 12.40 -22.50
CA THR A 43 13.04 13.55 -22.37
C THR A 43 12.57 14.69 -21.46
N ALA A 44 11.28 14.77 -21.13
CA ALA A 44 10.69 15.90 -20.40
C ALA A 44 11.13 16.05 -18.92
N TYR A 45 11.62 14.98 -18.27
CA TYR A 45 12.03 15.04 -16.87
C TYR A 45 13.40 15.68 -16.66
N GLU A 46 14.33 15.49 -17.61
CA GLU A 46 15.65 16.11 -17.60
C GLU A 46 15.53 17.64 -17.70
N GLU A 47 14.65 18.14 -18.58
CA GLU A 47 14.36 19.57 -18.70
C GLU A 47 13.65 20.13 -17.47
N LYS A 48 12.69 19.40 -16.88
CA LYS A 48 12.02 19.85 -15.64
C LYS A 48 12.97 19.97 -14.45
N ILE A 49 13.93 19.06 -14.30
CA ILE A 49 14.93 19.12 -13.22
C ILE A 49 15.92 20.26 -13.46
N LYS A 50 16.25 20.56 -14.71
CA LYS A 50 17.08 21.74 -15.06
C LYS A 50 16.33 23.05 -14.86
N ASN A 51 15.03 23.09 -15.18
CA ASN A 51 14.21 24.30 -15.11
C ASN A 51 13.57 24.53 -13.72
N SER A 52 13.60 23.56 -12.80
CA SER A 52 13.26 23.80 -11.40
C SER A 52 14.34 24.72 -10.81
N SER A 53 14.01 26.01 -10.76
CA SER A 53 14.84 27.20 -10.51
C SER A 53 15.48 27.28 -9.12
N LEU A 54 16.22 26.23 -8.74
CA LEU A 54 17.11 26.25 -7.57
C LEU A 54 18.28 27.23 -7.75
N GLU A 55 18.66 27.53 -8.99
CA GLU A 55 19.73 28.49 -9.33
C GLU A 55 19.27 29.95 -9.19
N GLU A 56 17.99 30.27 -9.42
CA GLU A 56 17.48 31.65 -9.28
C GLU A 56 17.29 32.08 -7.81
N LEU A 57 17.06 31.13 -6.89
CA LEU A 57 16.85 31.42 -5.46
C LEU A 57 18.14 31.59 -4.66
N LEU A 58 19.28 31.24 -5.24
CA LEU A 58 20.59 31.37 -4.61
C LEU A 58 21.36 32.48 -5.33
N GLU A 59 21.04 33.75 -5.03
CA GLU A 59 21.78 34.95 -5.49
C GLU A 59 23.29 34.95 -5.16
N LYS A 60 23.85 33.87 -4.62
CA LYS A 60 25.26 33.70 -4.32
C LYS A 60 25.72 32.30 -4.74
N GLU A 61 26.87 32.23 -5.40
CA GLU A 61 27.62 31.09 -5.93
C GLU A 61 27.88 29.94 -4.93
N LEU A 62 26.83 29.37 -4.33
CA LEU A 62 26.96 28.29 -3.36
C LEU A 62 26.81 26.95 -4.08
N VAL A 63 27.94 26.35 -4.46
CA VAL A 63 27.97 25.02 -5.07
C VAL A 63 27.90 23.95 -3.99
N PHE A 64 26.81 23.19 -3.94
CA PHE A 64 26.67 22.03 -3.05
C PHE A 64 25.83 20.92 -3.69
N ASN A 65 25.99 19.69 -3.20
CA ASN A 65 25.21 18.55 -3.63
C ASN A 65 23.88 18.50 -2.86
N ILE A 66 22.79 18.89 -3.52
CA ILE A 66 21.42 18.85 -2.97
C ILE A 66 20.94 17.43 -2.59
N ALA A 67 21.52 16.38 -3.19
CA ALA A 67 21.25 15.00 -2.82
C ALA A 67 21.94 14.57 -1.51
N SER A 68 22.95 15.32 -1.04
CA SER A 68 23.67 15.05 0.21
C SER A 68 22.92 15.63 1.42
N PRO A 69 22.36 14.80 2.31
CA PRO A 69 21.60 15.30 3.46
C PRO A 69 22.45 16.17 4.40
N LYS A 70 23.75 15.87 4.49
CA LYS A 70 24.70 16.61 5.33
C LYS A 70 24.94 18.01 4.80
N GLN A 71 25.22 18.14 3.50
CA GLN A 71 25.46 19.45 2.88
C GLN A 71 24.18 20.28 2.89
N LEU A 72 23.05 19.67 2.53
CA LEU A 72 21.76 20.36 2.57
C LEU A 72 21.38 20.83 3.98
N GLY A 73 21.68 20.05 5.02
CA GLY A 73 21.45 20.47 6.41
C GLY A 73 22.28 21.70 6.79
N ILE A 74 23.55 21.77 6.38
CA ILE A 74 24.41 22.95 6.59
C ILE A 74 23.79 24.18 5.91
N VAL A 75 23.35 24.04 4.65
CA VAL A 75 22.74 25.15 3.90
C VAL A 75 21.48 25.65 4.61
N LEU A 76 20.53 24.76 4.92
CA LEU A 76 19.25 25.16 5.50
C LEU A 76 19.39 25.75 6.91
N PHE A 77 20.18 25.12 7.79
CA PHE A 77 20.16 25.47 9.22
C PHE A 77 21.31 26.40 9.65
N GLN A 78 22.46 26.36 8.97
CA GLN A 78 23.62 27.18 9.35
C GLN A 78 23.74 28.43 8.48
N LEU A 79 23.57 28.29 7.16
CA LEU A 79 23.70 29.42 6.23
C LEU A 79 22.40 30.22 6.13
N MET A 80 21.29 29.55 5.82
CA MET A 80 19.96 30.18 5.73
C MET A 80 19.33 30.41 7.10
N LYS A 81 19.90 29.83 8.17
CA LYS A 81 19.44 29.97 9.56
C LYS A 81 17.96 29.65 9.78
N LEU A 82 17.42 28.69 9.01
CA LEU A 82 16.04 28.25 9.19
C LEU A 82 15.83 27.68 10.60
N ASN A 83 14.68 27.96 11.18
CA ASN A 83 14.35 27.48 12.51
C ASN A 83 14.25 25.95 12.50
N LYS A 84 15.03 25.24 13.33
CA LYS A 84 14.88 23.79 13.46
C LYS A 84 13.50 23.43 14.04
N VAL A 85 12.97 22.27 13.68
CA VAL A 85 11.69 21.76 14.23
C VAL A 85 11.92 21.12 15.61
N LYS A 86 12.69 20.03 15.64
CA LYS A 86 13.20 19.39 16.87
C LYS A 86 14.72 19.18 16.81
N LYS A 87 15.20 18.85 15.62
CA LYS A 87 16.62 18.67 15.29
C LYS A 87 16.86 19.17 13.87
N GLU A 88 18.12 19.46 13.56
CA GLU A 88 18.56 19.73 12.18
C GLU A 88 18.43 18.44 11.39
N SER A 89 17.44 18.39 10.50
CA SER A 89 17.10 17.22 9.71
C SER A 89 16.48 17.67 8.42
N VAL A 90 16.87 17.01 7.33
CA VAL A 90 16.33 17.26 6.00
C VAL A 90 15.43 16.11 5.55
N GLY A 91 14.86 15.35 6.47
CA GLY A 91 13.86 14.33 6.18
C GLY A 91 12.56 14.96 5.67
N VAL A 92 11.76 14.19 4.91
CA VAL A 92 10.51 14.67 4.28
C VAL A 92 9.60 15.35 5.30
N GLU A 93 9.35 14.72 6.45
CA GLU A 93 8.50 15.28 7.51
C GLU A 93 8.99 16.65 8.01
N VAL A 94 10.31 16.86 8.09
CA VAL A 94 10.86 18.14 8.55
C VAL A 94 10.75 19.20 7.46
N LEU A 95 11.01 18.84 6.19
CA LEU A 95 10.85 19.74 5.06
C LEU A 95 9.39 20.16 4.86
N GLU A 96 8.43 19.25 5.08
CA GLU A 96 7.00 19.59 5.02
C GLU A 96 6.61 20.58 6.12
N VAL A 97 7.14 20.42 7.34
CA VAL A 97 6.94 21.38 8.42
C VAL A 97 7.61 22.73 8.11
N LEU A 98 8.81 22.74 7.54
CA LEU A 98 9.49 23.98 7.13
C LEU A 98 8.70 24.72 6.04
N ARG A 99 8.20 23.99 5.03
CA ARG A 99 7.30 24.55 4.02
C ARG A 99 6.06 25.19 4.65
N ASP A 100 5.37 24.44 5.52
CA ASP A 100 4.08 24.86 6.08
C ASP A 100 4.21 25.99 7.12
N ARG A 101 5.32 26.02 7.89
CA ARG A 101 5.51 26.98 8.99
C ARG A 101 6.07 28.32 8.50
N ASP A 102 7.05 28.27 7.61
CA ASP A 102 7.89 29.44 7.31
C ASP A 102 7.65 29.97 5.88
N GLY A 103 6.79 29.32 5.07
CA GLY A 103 6.54 29.71 3.68
C GLY A 103 7.77 29.51 2.77
N GLU A 104 8.70 28.67 3.21
CA GLU A 104 10.03 28.53 2.62
C GLU A 104 9.95 27.77 1.30
N THR A 105 9.93 28.52 0.20
CA THR A 105 9.95 28.01 -1.17
C THR A 105 11.07 26.98 -1.38
N ILE A 106 12.21 27.16 -0.68
CA ILE A 106 13.33 26.22 -0.75
C ILE A 106 12.97 24.80 -0.27
N ALA A 107 12.15 24.67 0.78
CA ALA A 107 11.76 23.36 1.31
C ALA A 107 10.83 22.63 0.33
N GLU A 108 9.92 23.35 -0.31
CA GLU A 108 9.06 22.84 -1.38
C GLU A 108 9.88 22.38 -2.59
N LEU A 109 10.82 23.21 -3.06
CA LEU A 109 11.69 22.87 -4.19
C LEU A 109 12.58 21.65 -3.91
N ILE A 110 13.07 21.48 -2.68
CA ILE A 110 13.83 20.28 -2.30
C ILE A 110 12.95 19.03 -2.35
N LEU A 111 11.70 19.12 -1.86
CA LEU A 111 10.75 18.02 -1.90
C LEU A 111 10.42 17.64 -3.35
N GLU A 112 10.21 18.63 -4.21
CA GLU A 112 9.97 18.43 -5.64
C GLU A 112 11.19 17.85 -6.36
N TYR A 113 12.39 18.41 -6.14
CA TYR A 113 13.64 17.89 -6.68
C TYR A 113 13.84 16.42 -6.32
N ARG A 114 13.66 16.04 -5.05
CA ARG A 114 13.81 14.65 -4.61
C ARG A 114 12.78 13.73 -5.23
N LYS A 115 11.54 14.19 -5.36
CA LYS A 115 10.49 13.45 -6.07
C LYS A 115 10.93 13.21 -7.51
N LEU A 116 11.24 14.25 -8.28
CA LEU A 116 11.61 14.15 -9.69
C LEU A 116 12.90 13.35 -9.90
N SER A 117 13.94 13.60 -9.11
CA SER A 117 15.21 12.88 -9.15
C SER A 117 15.02 11.37 -8.89
N LYS A 118 14.17 11.00 -7.92
CA LYS A 118 13.80 9.59 -7.70
C LYS A 118 13.07 9.02 -8.90
N LEU A 119 12.12 9.75 -9.48
CA LEU A 119 11.38 9.27 -10.66
C LEU A 119 12.30 9.04 -11.86
N GLN A 120 13.21 9.97 -12.12
CA GLN A 120 14.19 9.88 -13.19
C GLN A 120 15.14 8.70 -12.98
N SER A 121 15.88 8.70 -11.86
CA SER A 121 16.92 7.71 -11.60
C SER A 121 16.38 6.29 -11.43
N THR A 122 15.29 6.13 -10.66
CA THR A 122 14.75 4.81 -10.28
C THR A 122 13.88 4.21 -11.36
N TYR A 123 13.14 5.04 -12.11
CA TYR A 123 12.16 4.55 -13.08
C TYR A 123 12.56 4.85 -14.52
N VAL A 124 12.77 6.12 -14.88
CA VAL A 124 13.00 6.51 -16.29
C VAL A 124 14.35 6.00 -16.82
N GLU A 125 15.40 6.02 -16.01
CA GLU A 125 16.74 5.61 -16.44
C GLU A 125 17.04 4.15 -16.17
N ALA A 126 16.62 3.62 -15.03
CA ALA A 126 16.97 2.27 -14.60
C ALA A 126 16.10 1.20 -15.26
N LEU A 127 14.77 1.38 -15.32
CA LEU A 127 13.87 0.35 -15.86
C LEU A 127 14.16 -0.04 -17.31
N PRO A 128 14.38 0.89 -18.27
CA PRO A 128 14.70 0.49 -19.63
C PRO A 128 15.99 -0.33 -19.75
N LYS A 129 16.97 -0.12 -18.85
CA LYS A 129 18.22 -0.89 -18.82
C LYS A 129 18.04 -2.31 -18.29
N LEU A 130 16.95 -2.56 -17.57
CA LEU A 130 16.59 -3.88 -17.02
C LEU A 130 15.64 -4.66 -17.93
N ALA A 131 15.22 -4.08 -19.06
CA ALA A 131 14.38 -4.76 -20.03
C ALA A 131 15.19 -5.77 -20.84
N ASP A 132 14.58 -6.91 -21.15
CA ASP A 132 15.16 -7.94 -22.01
C ASP A 132 15.11 -7.55 -23.50
N SER A 133 15.54 -8.46 -24.38
CA SER A 133 15.51 -8.26 -25.84
C SER A 133 14.11 -8.03 -26.42
N HIS A 134 13.06 -8.44 -25.70
CA HIS A 134 11.65 -8.27 -26.08
C HIS A 134 11.02 -7.06 -25.39
N SER A 135 11.83 -6.18 -24.78
CA SER A 135 11.37 -5.02 -24.01
C SER A 135 10.48 -5.40 -22.81
N ARG A 136 10.71 -6.57 -22.21
CA ARG A 136 10.03 -7.01 -20.98
C ARG A 136 10.93 -6.83 -19.77
N ILE A 137 10.36 -6.28 -18.69
CA ILE A 137 11.02 -6.18 -17.40
C ILE A 137 10.56 -7.34 -16.53
N HIS A 138 11.52 -8.00 -15.89
CA HIS A 138 11.30 -9.18 -15.04
C HIS A 138 11.62 -8.82 -13.59
N THR A 139 10.63 -8.77 -12.72
CA THR A 139 10.85 -8.65 -11.27
C THR A 139 11.03 -10.02 -10.62
N THR A 140 11.76 -10.07 -9.52
CA THR A 140 11.86 -11.24 -8.65
C THR A 140 10.94 -11.07 -7.43
N PHE A 141 9.97 -11.97 -7.28
CA PHE A 141 9.11 -12.01 -6.11
C PHE A 141 9.73 -12.84 -4.97
N ASN A 142 9.74 -12.28 -3.77
CA ASN A 142 10.22 -12.94 -2.55
C ASN A 142 9.04 -13.23 -1.63
N GLN A 143 8.74 -14.52 -1.44
CA GLN A 143 7.64 -15.00 -0.60
C GLN A 143 7.91 -14.85 0.91
N THR A 144 9.17 -14.97 1.31
CA THR A 144 9.63 -14.90 2.71
C THR A 144 10.16 -13.52 3.10
N GLY A 145 10.10 -12.54 2.19
CA GLY A 145 10.70 -11.21 2.39
C GLY A 145 9.95 -10.30 3.35
N THR A 146 8.69 -10.59 3.68
CA THR A 146 7.88 -9.73 4.57
C THR A 146 7.31 -10.51 5.76
N ALA A 147 7.32 -9.88 6.94
CA ALA A 147 6.74 -10.44 8.15
C ALA A 147 5.20 -10.46 8.13
N THR A 148 4.56 -9.71 7.23
CA THR A 148 3.10 -9.67 7.04
C THR A 148 2.60 -10.75 6.10
N GLY A 149 3.49 -11.53 5.47
CA GLY A 149 3.12 -12.56 4.53
C GLY A 149 2.80 -12.07 3.12
N ARG A 150 2.87 -10.76 2.85
CA ARG A 150 2.83 -10.21 1.49
C ARG A 150 4.03 -10.69 0.68
N LEU A 151 3.84 -10.82 -0.63
CA LEU A 151 4.96 -10.89 -1.55
C LEU A 151 5.68 -9.54 -1.56
N SER A 152 7.01 -9.58 -1.65
CA SER A 152 7.83 -8.40 -1.96
C SER A 152 8.47 -8.58 -3.33
N SER A 153 8.78 -7.48 -4.01
CA SER A 153 9.40 -7.52 -5.34
C SER A 153 10.75 -6.80 -5.36
N SER A 154 11.70 -7.30 -6.14
CA SER A 154 13.07 -6.77 -6.25
C SER A 154 13.64 -6.98 -7.65
N ASN A 155 14.62 -6.16 -8.03
CA ASN A 155 15.36 -6.25 -9.29
C ASN A 155 14.48 -6.31 -10.56
N PRO A 156 13.63 -5.31 -10.85
CA PRO A 156 13.32 -4.11 -10.04
C PRO A 156 12.11 -4.30 -9.13
N ASN A 157 11.92 -3.43 -8.13
CA ASN A 157 10.72 -3.46 -7.29
C ASN A 157 9.53 -2.80 -8.01
N LEU A 158 8.71 -3.59 -8.69
CA LEU A 158 7.56 -3.12 -9.45
C LEU A 158 6.33 -2.82 -8.56
N GLN A 159 6.30 -3.30 -7.32
CA GLN A 159 5.24 -2.97 -6.37
C GLN A 159 5.26 -1.50 -5.94
N ASN A 160 6.42 -0.84 -6.01
CA ASN A 160 6.60 0.55 -5.56
C ASN A 160 6.37 1.61 -6.65
N ILE A 161 5.89 1.22 -7.84
CA ILE A 161 5.66 2.17 -8.93
C ILE A 161 4.55 3.15 -8.52
N PRO A 162 4.81 4.47 -8.49
CA PRO A 162 3.86 5.44 -7.96
C PRO A 162 2.52 5.44 -8.72
N VAL A 163 1.41 5.57 -7.99
CA VAL A 163 0.04 5.45 -8.52
C VAL A 163 -0.72 6.78 -8.50
N ARG A 164 -0.44 7.68 -7.55
CA ARG A 164 -1.28 8.87 -7.30
C ARG A 164 -0.79 10.15 -7.97
N SER A 165 0.51 10.27 -8.22
CA SER A 165 1.07 11.48 -8.82
C SER A 165 0.95 11.45 -10.34
N LEU A 166 0.70 12.61 -10.97
CA LEU A 166 0.65 12.74 -12.43
C LEU A 166 1.89 12.16 -13.12
N GLU A 167 3.08 12.36 -12.53
CA GLU A 167 4.32 11.80 -13.06
C GLU A 167 4.40 10.28 -12.89
N GLY A 168 3.90 9.75 -11.77
CA GLY A 168 3.77 8.31 -11.54
C GLY A 168 2.83 7.62 -12.54
N ILE A 169 1.70 8.27 -12.83
CA ILE A 169 0.74 7.86 -13.86
C ILE A 169 1.45 7.76 -15.22
N LYS A 170 2.27 8.75 -15.60
CA LYS A 170 3.07 8.71 -16.84
C LYS A 170 4.08 7.56 -16.87
N ILE A 171 4.68 7.20 -15.74
CA ILE A 171 5.56 6.02 -15.65
C ILE A 171 4.75 4.74 -15.87
N ARG A 172 3.55 4.63 -15.28
CA ARG A 172 2.64 3.49 -15.49
C ARG A 172 2.17 3.35 -16.93
N GLN A 173 2.00 4.45 -17.66
CA GLN A 173 1.71 4.44 -19.11
C GLN A 173 2.83 3.78 -19.94
N GLY A 174 4.05 3.73 -19.41
CA GLY A 174 5.18 3.05 -20.04
C GLY A 174 5.05 1.54 -20.04
N PHE A 175 4.22 0.96 -19.16
CA PHE A 175 3.96 -0.46 -19.09
C PHE A 175 2.75 -0.82 -19.94
N ILE A 176 2.98 -1.54 -21.04
CA ILE A 176 1.97 -1.79 -22.07
C ILE A 176 1.68 -3.29 -22.23
N ALA A 177 0.48 -3.61 -22.73
CA ALA A 177 0.19 -4.95 -23.21
C ALA A 177 0.95 -5.25 -24.50
N GLU A 178 1.21 -6.54 -24.74
CA GLU A 178 1.70 -7.04 -26.03
C GLU A 178 0.70 -6.74 -27.15
N LYS A 179 1.18 -6.64 -28.39
CA LYS A 179 0.29 -6.41 -29.54
C LYS A 179 -0.73 -7.54 -29.66
N GLY A 180 -2.02 -7.18 -29.72
CA GLY A 180 -3.13 -8.14 -29.74
C GLY A 180 -3.62 -8.56 -28.35
N TYR A 181 -3.01 -8.04 -27.29
CA TYR A 181 -3.39 -8.24 -25.90
C TYR A 181 -3.84 -6.91 -25.26
N GLN A 182 -4.48 -7.01 -24.09
CA GLN A 182 -4.79 -5.91 -23.19
C GLN A 182 -4.38 -6.29 -21.77
N LEU A 183 -4.10 -5.27 -20.94
CA LEU A 183 -3.92 -5.45 -19.52
C LEU A 183 -5.29 -5.50 -18.84
N LEU A 184 -5.50 -6.53 -18.05
CA LEU A 184 -6.65 -6.67 -17.15
C LEU A 184 -6.11 -6.54 -15.72
N SER A 185 -6.50 -5.47 -15.03
CA SER A 185 -6.22 -5.31 -13.61
C SER A 185 -7.46 -5.62 -12.81
N ILE A 186 -7.27 -6.34 -11.71
CA ILE A 186 -8.33 -6.67 -10.78
C ILE A 186 -7.82 -6.56 -9.34
N ASP A 187 -8.53 -5.80 -8.51
CA ASP A 187 -8.20 -5.62 -7.10
C ASP A 187 -9.39 -5.90 -6.19
N TYR A 188 -9.12 -6.22 -4.93
CA TYR A 188 -10.18 -6.27 -3.95
C TYR A 188 -10.60 -4.87 -3.50
N SER A 189 -11.91 -4.66 -3.46
CA SER A 189 -12.51 -3.44 -2.94
C SER A 189 -12.41 -3.40 -1.41
N GLN A 190 -11.37 -2.73 -0.92
CA GLN A 190 -11.09 -2.48 0.51
C GLN A 190 -10.94 -3.77 1.33
N ILE A 191 -10.15 -4.75 0.85
CA ILE A 191 -9.99 -6.07 1.49
C ILE A 191 -9.68 -5.98 2.98
N GLU A 192 -8.79 -5.08 3.39
CA GLU A 192 -8.38 -4.98 4.80
C GLU A 192 -9.52 -4.54 5.72
N LEU A 193 -10.41 -3.66 5.25
CA LEU A 193 -11.58 -3.23 6.01
C LEU A 193 -12.67 -4.32 6.02
N ARG A 194 -12.81 -5.12 4.95
CA ARG A 194 -13.69 -6.30 4.94
C ARG A 194 -13.20 -7.38 5.91
N VAL A 195 -11.89 -7.61 5.94
CA VAL A 195 -11.23 -8.49 6.92
C VAL A 195 -11.42 -7.95 8.33
N LEU A 196 -11.29 -6.63 8.55
CA LEU A 196 -11.57 -6.02 9.84
C LEU A 196 -13.00 -6.33 10.27
N ALA A 197 -13.99 -6.08 9.40
CA ALA A 197 -15.39 -6.32 9.68
C ALA A 197 -15.71 -7.80 10.00
N GLU A 198 -15.08 -8.72 9.26
CA GLU A 198 -15.20 -10.17 9.50
C GLU A 198 -14.70 -10.55 10.90
N ILE A 199 -13.46 -10.15 11.24
CA ILE A 199 -12.80 -10.59 12.47
C ILE A 199 -13.31 -9.82 13.70
N SER A 200 -13.65 -8.54 13.53
CA SER A 200 -14.16 -7.70 14.63
C SER A 200 -15.61 -7.99 14.96
N GLU A 201 -16.31 -8.68 14.05
CA GLU A 201 -17.72 -9.00 14.17
C GLU A 201 -18.59 -7.76 14.40
N ASP A 202 -18.14 -6.59 13.93
CA ASP A 202 -18.77 -5.33 14.24
C ASP A 202 -20.07 -5.19 13.42
N PRO A 203 -21.24 -5.08 14.06
CA PRO A 203 -22.52 -5.12 13.35
C PRO A 203 -22.67 -3.95 12.38
N THR A 204 -22.12 -2.78 12.70
CA THR A 204 -22.19 -1.60 11.84
C THR A 204 -21.31 -1.77 10.60
N LEU A 205 -20.08 -2.28 10.76
CA LEU A 205 -19.22 -2.58 9.60
C LEU A 205 -19.78 -3.70 8.72
N ILE A 206 -20.27 -4.79 9.33
CA ILE A 206 -20.86 -5.91 8.60
C ILE A 206 -22.07 -5.43 7.79
N SER A 207 -22.96 -4.67 8.44
CA SER A 207 -24.12 -4.09 7.77
C SER A 207 -23.73 -3.18 6.62
N ALA A 208 -22.73 -2.31 6.82
CA ALA A 208 -22.25 -1.42 5.76
C ALA A 208 -21.79 -2.19 4.52
N TYR A 209 -21.00 -3.25 4.70
CA TYR A 209 -20.51 -4.03 3.56
C TYR A 209 -21.57 -4.93 2.90
N ASN A 210 -22.49 -5.49 3.66
CA ASN A 210 -23.53 -6.37 3.12
C ASN A 210 -24.64 -5.60 2.39
N ASN A 211 -24.81 -4.31 2.69
CA ASN A 211 -25.75 -3.42 2.02
C ASN A 211 -25.07 -2.49 1.00
N ASP A 212 -23.82 -2.76 0.60
CA ASP A 212 -23.04 -1.95 -0.35
C ASP A 212 -22.99 -0.44 0.01
N LEU A 213 -23.03 -0.10 1.29
CA LEU A 213 -22.93 1.28 1.77
C LEU A 213 -21.51 1.81 1.60
N ASP A 214 -21.38 3.12 1.35
CA ASP A 214 -20.07 3.78 1.37
C ASP A 214 -19.59 3.93 2.82
N LEU A 215 -18.67 3.06 3.22
CA LEU A 215 -18.11 3.09 4.57
C LEU A 215 -17.44 4.44 4.90
N HIS A 216 -16.79 5.08 3.94
CA HIS A 216 -16.12 6.35 4.19
C HIS A 216 -17.12 7.48 4.38
N ASP A 217 -18.23 7.46 3.66
CA ASP A 217 -19.37 8.36 3.88
C ASP A 217 -19.97 8.15 5.29
N LEU A 218 -20.26 6.90 5.65
CA LEU A 218 -20.81 6.53 6.95
C LEU A 218 -19.91 6.97 8.11
N THR A 219 -18.60 6.76 7.98
CA THR A 219 -17.62 7.25 8.95
C THR A 219 -17.58 8.79 8.97
N ALA A 220 -17.61 9.45 7.81
CA ALA A 220 -17.59 10.91 7.74
C ALA A 220 -18.80 11.52 8.47
N ARG A 221 -20.01 11.01 8.23
CA ARG A 221 -21.22 11.48 8.91
C ARG A 221 -21.08 11.44 10.42
N LYS A 222 -20.52 10.35 10.97
CA LYS A 222 -20.29 10.25 12.41
C LYS A 222 -19.19 11.18 12.91
N LEU A 223 -18.06 11.24 12.21
CA LEU A 223 -16.92 12.05 12.62
C LEU A 223 -17.27 13.54 12.65
N PHE A 224 -18.05 14.01 11.68
CA PHE A 224 -18.47 15.41 11.56
C PHE A 224 -19.85 15.69 12.14
N SER A 225 -20.49 14.71 12.79
CA SER A 225 -21.83 14.84 13.39
C SER A 225 -22.89 15.35 12.41
N LEU A 226 -22.84 14.87 11.16
CA LEU A 226 -23.77 15.26 10.10
C LEU A 226 -25.11 14.54 10.25
N THR A 227 -26.20 15.24 9.91
CA THR A 227 -27.53 14.64 9.78
C THR A 227 -27.67 13.85 8.48
N GLU A 228 -28.80 13.16 8.29
CA GLU A 228 -29.07 12.41 7.05
C GLU A 228 -29.15 13.34 5.82
N ASP A 229 -29.76 14.51 5.99
CA ASP A 229 -29.97 15.51 4.94
C ASP A 229 -28.69 16.25 4.52
N GLU A 230 -27.65 16.24 5.36
CA GLU A 230 -26.37 16.90 5.06
C GLU A 230 -25.53 16.07 4.07
N GLU A 231 -25.03 16.73 3.03
CA GLU A 231 -24.13 16.12 2.06
C GLU A 231 -22.71 15.96 2.64
N VAL A 232 -22.12 14.79 2.44
CA VAL A 232 -20.71 14.56 2.76
C VAL A 232 -19.83 15.10 1.64
N SER A 233 -19.13 16.20 1.92
CA SER A 233 -18.16 16.75 0.96
C SER A 233 -17.05 15.75 0.64
N ARG A 234 -16.46 15.87 -0.56
CA ARG A 234 -15.30 15.04 -0.97
C ARG A 234 -14.15 15.10 0.02
N GLU A 235 -13.92 16.26 0.62
CA GLU A 235 -12.89 16.50 1.64
C GLU A 235 -13.20 15.73 2.92
N LYS A 236 -14.43 15.83 3.44
CA LYS A 236 -14.88 15.08 4.63
C LYS A 236 -14.76 13.56 4.40
N ARG A 237 -15.16 13.08 3.22
CA ARG A 237 -15.01 11.67 2.83
C ARG A 237 -13.55 11.24 2.75
N ALA A 238 -12.67 12.09 2.23
CA ALA A 238 -11.23 11.80 2.17
C ALA A 238 -10.60 11.74 3.58
N LEU A 239 -10.97 12.65 4.49
CA LEU A 239 -10.54 12.61 5.89
C LEU A 239 -11.03 11.34 6.58
N ALA A 240 -12.30 10.97 6.40
CA ALA A 240 -12.87 9.74 6.95
C ALA A 240 -12.20 8.47 6.42
N LYS A 241 -11.78 8.47 5.15
CA LYS A 241 -10.94 7.41 4.58
C LYS A 241 -9.60 7.31 5.31
N ILE A 242 -8.92 8.43 5.53
CA ILE A 242 -7.65 8.44 6.29
C ILE A 242 -7.85 7.91 7.70
N VAL A 243 -8.93 8.31 8.39
CA VAL A 243 -9.25 7.83 9.74
C VAL A 243 -9.50 6.33 9.76
N ASN A 244 -10.33 5.80 8.86
CA ASN A 244 -10.59 4.37 8.72
C ASN A 244 -9.29 3.55 8.65
N PHE A 245 -8.40 3.89 7.72
CA PHE A 245 -7.13 3.18 7.56
C PHE A 245 -6.15 3.45 8.71
N SER A 246 -6.08 4.69 9.21
CA SER A 246 -5.21 5.04 10.32
C SER A 246 -5.51 4.25 11.58
N ILE A 247 -6.80 4.05 11.90
CA ILE A 247 -7.21 3.35 13.11
C ILE A 247 -6.96 1.85 12.97
N ILE A 248 -7.23 1.23 11.80
CA ILE A 248 -6.82 -0.16 11.52
C ILE A 248 -5.32 -0.35 11.78
N TYR A 249 -4.52 0.65 11.39
CA TYR A 249 -3.07 0.56 11.53
C TYR A 249 -2.53 0.92 12.93
N GLY A 250 -3.41 1.06 13.93
CA GLY A 250 -3.07 1.43 15.30
C GLY A 250 -2.43 2.83 15.41
N LYS A 251 -2.75 3.73 14.48
CA LYS A 251 -2.16 5.07 14.50
C LYS A 251 -2.60 5.83 15.73
N THR A 252 -1.63 6.37 16.47
CA THR A 252 -1.91 7.18 17.66
C THR A 252 -2.56 8.51 17.29
N ALA A 253 -3.26 9.14 18.23
CA ALA A 253 -3.80 10.49 18.06
C ALA A 253 -2.75 11.51 17.58
N PHE A 254 -1.51 11.39 18.03
CA PHE A 254 -0.40 12.23 17.54
C PHE A 254 -0.15 12.00 16.05
N GLY A 255 0.02 10.74 15.63
CA GLY A 255 0.23 10.41 14.22
C GLY A 255 -0.96 10.79 13.33
N LEU A 256 -2.19 10.69 13.83
CA LEU A 256 -3.39 11.13 13.11
C LEU A 256 -3.43 12.65 12.99
N SER A 257 -3.11 13.39 14.07
CA SER A 257 -3.07 14.86 14.05
C SER A 257 -2.09 15.41 13.02
N SER A 258 -0.92 14.78 12.87
CA SER A 258 0.08 15.18 11.89
C SER A 258 -0.36 14.92 10.45
N GLU A 259 -1.03 13.80 10.17
CA GLU A 259 -1.47 13.47 8.80
C GLU A 259 -2.67 14.30 8.36
N LEU A 260 -3.63 14.53 9.28
CA LEU A 260 -4.81 15.33 8.98
C LEU A 260 -4.56 16.85 9.13
N LYS A 261 -3.39 17.25 9.65
CA LYS A 261 -3.06 18.65 10.01
C LYS A 261 -4.10 19.30 10.93
N ILE A 262 -4.57 18.55 11.93
CA ILE A 262 -5.55 18.99 12.95
C ILE A 262 -4.93 19.04 14.34
N SER A 263 -5.63 19.61 15.32
CA SER A 263 -5.14 19.60 16.69
C SER A 263 -5.11 18.19 17.29
N LEU A 264 -4.22 17.96 18.26
CA LEU A 264 -4.18 16.69 19.01
C LEU A 264 -5.52 16.40 19.72
N LYS A 265 -6.26 17.45 20.12
CA LYS A 265 -7.57 17.32 20.74
C LYS A 265 -8.58 16.75 19.75
N GLU A 266 -8.69 17.34 18.56
CA GLU A 266 -9.58 16.86 17.51
C GLU A 266 -9.24 15.43 17.08
N ALA A 267 -7.95 15.10 16.93
CA ALA A 267 -7.54 13.74 16.59
C ALA A 267 -7.97 12.71 17.65
N LYS A 268 -7.93 13.05 18.94
CA LYS A 268 -8.44 12.18 20.01
C LYS A 268 -9.96 12.03 19.93
N GLU A 269 -10.68 13.12 19.66
CA GLU A 269 -12.13 13.10 19.50
C GLU A 269 -12.56 12.24 18.30
N TYR A 270 -11.84 12.32 17.18
CA TYR A 270 -12.12 11.48 16.00
C TYR A 270 -11.92 9.99 16.28
N ILE A 271 -10.83 9.63 16.97
CA ILE A 271 -10.58 8.24 17.38
C ILE A 271 -11.70 7.75 18.33
N ALA A 272 -12.11 8.59 19.28
CA ALA A 272 -13.19 8.24 20.20
C ALA A 272 -14.54 8.04 19.48
N ARG A 273 -14.91 8.96 18.57
CA ARG A 273 -16.14 8.86 17.76
C ARG A 273 -16.12 7.61 16.87
N TYR A 274 -14.97 7.26 16.30
CA TYR A 274 -14.81 6.06 15.50
C TYR A 274 -15.08 4.79 16.31
N PHE A 275 -14.41 4.61 17.46
CA PHE A 275 -14.64 3.41 18.29
C PHE A 275 -16.03 3.37 18.92
N ALA A 276 -16.66 4.52 19.15
CA ALA A 276 -18.06 4.58 19.56
C ALA A 276 -19.02 4.14 18.45
N GLN A 277 -18.66 4.30 17.18
CA GLN A 277 -19.44 3.81 16.04
C GLN A 277 -19.17 2.34 15.74
N TYR A 278 -17.93 1.89 15.94
CA TYR A 278 -17.48 0.53 15.64
C TYR A 278 -16.94 -0.16 16.91
N PRO A 279 -17.79 -0.44 17.92
CA PRO A 279 -17.36 -1.00 19.20
C PRO A 279 -16.69 -2.38 19.06
N GLY A 280 -17.09 -3.19 18.08
CA GLY A 280 -16.48 -4.50 17.81
C GLY A 280 -15.01 -4.38 17.40
N VAL A 281 -14.65 -3.29 16.71
CA VAL A 281 -13.25 -3.02 16.35
C VAL A 281 -12.40 -2.75 17.59
N LYS A 282 -12.94 -2.03 18.58
CA LYS A 282 -12.22 -1.77 19.83
C LYS A 282 -12.03 -3.03 20.67
N ALA A 283 -13.08 -3.84 20.74
CA ALA A 283 -13.04 -5.15 21.41
C ALA A 283 -11.99 -6.06 20.76
N LEU A 284 -11.97 -6.12 19.42
CA LEU A 284 -10.97 -6.88 18.67
C LEU A 284 -9.54 -6.40 18.95
N GLU A 285 -9.28 -5.09 18.88
CA GLU A 285 -7.97 -4.52 19.16
C GLU A 285 -7.46 -4.97 20.54
N THR A 286 -8.34 -4.89 21.54
CA THR A 286 -8.02 -5.26 22.93
C THR A 286 -7.68 -6.74 23.03
N LYS A 287 -8.53 -7.60 22.45
CA LYS A 287 -8.34 -9.06 22.41
C LYS A 287 -7.01 -9.46 21.76
N ILE A 288 -6.71 -8.95 20.56
CA ILE A 288 -5.48 -9.30 19.84
C ILE A 288 -4.24 -8.87 20.66
N LEU A 289 -4.29 -7.68 21.28
CA LEU A 289 -3.17 -7.18 22.09
C LEU A 289 -2.94 -8.03 23.35
N GLU A 290 -4.00 -8.47 24.01
CA GLU A 290 -3.94 -9.37 25.17
C GLU A 290 -3.37 -10.74 24.78
N GLU A 291 -3.90 -11.35 23.71
CA GLU A 291 -3.40 -12.62 23.16
C GLU A 291 -1.91 -12.54 22.81
N ALA A 292 -1.48 -11.41 22.22
CA ALA A 292 -0.08 -11.20 21.86
C ALA A 292 0.84 -11.03 23.08
N LYS A 293 0.36 -10.35 24.15
CA LYS A 293 1.11 -10.17 25.40
C LYS A 293 1.27 -11.48 26.15
N GLU A 294 0.24 -12.31 26.17
CA GLU A 294 0.25 -13.62 26.81
C GLU A 294 1.14 -14.62 26.05
N ASN A 295 0.96 -14.73 24.73
CA ASN A 295 1.58 -15.78 23.93
C ASN A 295 2.93 -15.38 23.29
N GLY A 296 3.21 -14.08 23.19
CA GLY A 296 4.37 -13.54 22.45
C GLY A 296 4.22 -13.60 20.92
N PHE A 297 3.04 -13.96 20.41
CA PHE A 297 2.75 -14.02 18.98
C PHE A 297 1.26 -13.79 18.69
N VAL A 298 0.94 -13.50 17.44
CA VAL A 298 -0.44 -13.48 16.90
C VAL A 298 -0.56 -14.39 15.68
N ARG A 299 -1.80 -14.66 15.27
CA ARG A 299 -2.13 -15.43 14.07
C ARG A 299 -3.09 -14.68 13.16
N THR A 300 -2.97 -14.89 11.85
CA THR A 300 -4.00 -14.51 10.89
C THR A 300 -5.21 -15.46 11.01
N LEU A 301 -6.31 -15.12 10.33
CA LEU A 301 -7.51 -15.98 10.26
C LEU A 301 -7.19 -17.41 9.80
N TYR A 302 -6.20 -17.56 8.91
CA TYR A 302 -5.75 -18.84 8.38
C TYR A 302 -4.51 -19.39 9.10
N GLY A 303 -4.25 -18.91 10.32
CA GLY A 303 -3.30 -19.49 11.26
C GLY A 303 -1.84 -19.04 11.13
N ARG A 304 -1.50 -18.17 10.15
CA ARG A 304 -0.12 -17.72 9.93
C ARG A 304 0.37 -17.01 11.19
N LYS A 305 1.37 -17.60 11.85
CA LYS A 305 1.94 -17.07 13.09
C LYS A 305 2.95 -15.96 12.82
N ARG A 306 2.84 -14.86 13.56
CA ARG A 306 3.88 -13.82 13.64
C ARG A 306 4.28 -13.61 15.09
N ILE A 307 5.57 -13.80 15.38
CA ILE A 307 6.17 -13.47 16.67
C ILE A 307 6.19 -11.95 16.81
N ILE A 308 5.79 -11.46 17.97
CA ILE A 308 5.80 -10.02 18.27
C ILE A 308 6.86 -9.74 19.33
N GLU A 309 7.88 -8.99 18.94
CA GLU A 309 8.93 -8.53 19.84
C GLU A 309 8.59 -7.13 20.40
N GLY A 310 9.04 -6.85 21.62
CA GLY A 310 8.97 -5.52 22.21
C GLY A 310 7.72 -5.20 23.05
N LEU A 311 6.73 -6.11 23.12
CA LEU A 311 5.53 -5.91 23.97
C LEU A 311 5.86 -5.79 25.46
N ASN A 312 6.92 -6.47 25.92
CA ASN A 312 7.38 -6.45 27.32
C ASN A 312 8.55 -5.48 27.55
N SER A 313 8.81 -4.56 26.62
CA SER A 313 9.89 -3.58 26.76
C SER A 313 9.58 -2.55 27.84
N SER A 314 10.60 -2.11 28.59
CA SER A 314 10.48 -0.93 29.46
C SER A 314 10.33 0.38 28.66
N ASN A 315 10.69 0.37 27.36
CA ASN A 315 10.58 1.55 26.51
C ASN A 315 9.18 1.64 25.88
N LYS A 316 8.40 2.63 26.34
CA LYS A 316 7.02 2.89 25.86
C LYS A 316 6.92 3.06 24.33
N ASN A 317 7.95 3.56 23.66
CA ASN A 317 7.92 3.71 22.20
C ASN A 317 8.05 2.36 21.50
N ILE A 318 8.85 1.44 22.04
CA ILE A 318 8.99 0.07 21.54
C ILE A 318 7.67 -0.67 21.75
N VAL A 319 7.07 -0.57 22.94
CA VAL A 319 5.76 -1.18 23.23
C VAL A 319 4.70 -0.69 22.25
N LYS A 320 4.54 0.63 22.08
CA LYS A 320 3.55 1.19 21.13
C LYS A 320 3.79 0.74 19.68
N GLN A 321 5.05 0.59 19.27
CA GLN A 321 5.36 0.07 17.94
C GLN A 321 5.00 -1.41 17.82
N ALA A 322 5.23 -2.20 18.87
CA ALA A 322 4.85 -3.60 18.94
C ALA A 322 3.32 -3.75 18.91
N GLU A 323 2.56 -2.96 19.68
CA GLU A 323 1.10 -2.96 19.68
C GLU A 323 0.52 -2.65 18.28
N ARG A 324 1.04 -1.63 17.59
CA ARG A 324 0.69 -1.37 16.18
C ARG A 324 1.00 -2.56 15.27
N THR A 325 2.19 -3.13 15.44
CA THR A 325 2.63 -4.26 14.64
C THR A 325 1.71 -5.46 14.84
N THR A 326 1.31 -5.73 16.07
CA THR A 326 0.39 -6.80 16.46
C THR A 326 -0.93 -6.72 15.70
N VAL A 327 -1.65 -5.60 15.79
CA VAL A 327 -2.95 -5.42 15.13
C VAL A 327 -2.81 -5.53 13.61
N ASN A 328 -1.83 -4.85 13.03
CA ASN A 328 -1.62 -4.84 11.58
C ASN A 328 -1.32 -6.24 11.05
N SER A 329 -0.64 -7.07 11.83
CA SER A 329 -0.27 -8.42 11.42
C SER A 329 -1.48 -9.31 11.18
N VAL A 330 -2.51 -9.19 12.02
CA VAL A 330 -3.73 -9.99 11.90
C VAL A 330 -4.51 -9.57 10.67
N ILE A 331 -4.77 -8.27 10.52
CA ILE A 331 -5.61 -7.75 9.43
C ILE A 331 -4.90 -7.85 8.07
N GLN A 332 -3.71 -7.26 7.96
CA GLN A 332 -2.94 -7.25 6.72
C GLN A 332 -2.46 -8.65 6.32
N GLY A 333 -2.10 -9.47 7.30
CA GLY A 333 -1.69 -10.84 7.06
C GLY A 333 -2.84 -11.70 6.55
N THR A 334 -4.03 -11.55 7.14
CA THR A 334 -5.24 -12.24 6.63
C THR A 334 -5.57 -11.79 5.22
N ALA A 335 -5.52 -10.50 4.90
CA ALA A 335 -5.73 -10.02 3.53
C ALA A 335 -4.69 -10.59 2.53
N ALA A 336 -3.43 -10.71 2.95
CA ALA A 336 -2.38 -11.33 2.14
C ALA A 336 -2.59 -12.83 1.95
N ASP A 337 -3.12 -13.52 2.96
CA ASP A 337 -3.49 -14.93 2.89
C ASP A 337 -4.63 -15.14 1.88
N ILE A 338 -5.69 -14.34 1.95
CA ILE A 338 -6.84 -14.39 1.01
C ILE A 338 -6.35 -14.26 -0.43
N LEU A 339 -5.56 -13.23 -0.74
CA LEU A 339 -5.07 -13.02 -2.08
C LEU A 339 -4.22 -14.20 -2.57
N LYS A 340 -3.36 -14.76 -1.72
CA LYS A 340 -2.53 -15.91 -2.09
C LYS A 340 -3.36 -17.16 -2.37
N ILE A 341 -4.42 -17.39 -1.61
CA ILE A 341 -5.35 -18.51 -1.86
C ILE A 341 -5.95 -18.38 -3.27
N VAL A 342 -6.44 -17.18 -3.57
CA VAL A 342 -7.04 -16.85 -4.86
C VAL A 342 -6.04 -16.94 -6.01
N MET A 343 -4.79 -16.49 -5.82
CA MET A 343 -3.74 -16.61 -6.83
C MET A 343 -3.46 -18.07 -7.20
N VAL A 344 -3.43 -18.98 -6.23
CA VAL A 344 -3.20 -20.40 -6.50
C VAL A 344 -4.40 -21.03 -7.21
N GLU A 345 -5.62 -20.64 -6.86
CA GLU A 345 -6.82 -21.10 -7.57
C GLU A 345 -6.85 -20.62 -9.03
N LEU A 346 -6.46 -19.37 -9.25
CA LEU A 346 -6.32 -18.78 -10.59
C LEU A 346 -5.24 -19.50 -11.40
N ASP A 347 -4.07 -19.76 -10.81
CA ASP A 347 -3.00 -20.50 -11.47
C ASP A 347 -3.46 -21.89 -11.93
N LYS A 348 -4.12 -22.66 -11.06
CA LYS A 348 -4.68 -23.98 -11.41
C LYS A 348 -5.64 -23.91 -12.60
N LYS A 349 -6.52 -22.90 -12.64
CA LYS A 349 -7.54 -22.73 -13.69
C LYS A 349 -7.00 -22.15 -15.00
N LEU A 350 -5.89 -21.42 -14.95
CA LEU A 350 -5.30 -20.72 -16.09
C LEU A 350 -4.05 -21.40 -16.65
N LYS A 351 -3.49 -22.41 -15.96
CA LYS A 351 -2.20 -23.06 -16.28
C LYS A 351 -2.03 -23.50 -17.73
N GLU A 352 -3.09 -23.99 -18.35
CA GLU A 352 -3.06 -24.53 -19.73
C GLU A 352 -3.55 -23.52 -20.78
N LYS A 353 -3.77 -22.26 -20.38
CA LYS A 353 -4.23 -21.20 -21.28
C LYS A 353 -3.04 -20.43 -21.84
N ASP A 354 -3.02 -20.25 -23.15
CA ASP A 354 -1.98 -19.49 -23.86
C ASP A 354 -2.37 -18.03 -24.13
N ASP A 355 -3.66 -17.71 -23.99
CA ASP A 355 -4.29 -16.43 -24.28
C ASP A 355 -4.42 -15.52 -23.05
N ILE A 356 -3.92 -15.95 -21.89
CA ILE A 356 -3.88 -15.18 -20.65
C ILE A 356 -2.63 -15.51 -19.83
N LYS A 357 -2.03 -14.49 -19.23
CA LYS A 357 -0.92 -14.65 -18.27
C LYS A 357 -1.12 -13.72 -17.08
N MET A 358 -0.94 -14.25 -15.86
CA MET A 358 -0.84 -13.42 -14.67
C MET A 358 0.55 -12.78 -14.66
N ASN A 359 0.63 -11.47 -14.89
CA ASN A 359 1.88 -10.76 -15.09
C ASN A 359 2.45 -10.18 -13.80
N LEU A 360 1.63 -9.60 -12.93
CA LEU A 360 2.10 -8.96 -11.69
C LEU A 360 1.09 -9.11 -10.56
N GLN A 361 1.62 -9.11 -9.34
CA GLN A 361 0.85 -8.84 -8.13
C GLN A 361 1.40 -7.58 -7.44
N VAL A 362 0.52 -6.61 -7.18
CA VAL A 362 0.85 -5.36 -6.48
C VAL A 362 -0.11 -5.15 -5.33
N HIS A 363 0.34 -5.47 -4.11
CA HIS A 363 -0.46 -5.41 -2.89
C HIS A 363 -1.70 -6.31 -2.95
N ASP A 364 -2.88 -5.79 -3.24
CA ASP A 364 -4.15 -6.51 -3.42
C ASP A 364 -4.64 -6.52 -4.88
N GLU A 365 -3.84 -5.96 -5.79
CA GLU A 365 -4.06 -5.91 -7.24
C GLU A 365 -3.36 -7.09 -7.93
N LEU A 366 -4.07 -7.77 -8.82
CA LEU A 366 -3.54 -8.75 -9.78
C LEU A 366 -3.66 -8.18 -11.19
N ILE A 367 -2.57 -8.26 -11.95
CA ILE A 367 -2.48 -7.72 -13.31
C ILE A 367 -2.22 -8.88 -14.26
N PHE A 368 -3.08 -9.00 -15.25
CA PHE A 368 -3.03 -10.00 -16.30
C PHE A 368 -2.77 -9.34 -17.64
N GLU A 369 -2.14 -10.08 -18.55
CA GLU A 369 -2.10 -9.76 -19.96
C GLU A 369 -2.94 -10.80 -20.69
N VAL A 370 -3.97 -10.33 -21.38
CA VAL A 370 -5.05 -11.17 -21.92
C VAL A 370 -5.27 -10.83 -23.38
N LYS A 371 -5.48 -11.85 -24.22
CA LYS A 371 -5.79 -11.66 -25.64
C LYS A 371 -7.03 -10.79 -25.78
N LYS A 372 -6.96 -9.78 -26.65
CA LYS A 372 -7.92 -8.66 -26.70
C LYS A 372 -9.37 -9.14 -26.84
N GLU A 373 -9.63 -10.13 -27.68
CA GLU A 373 -10.98 -10.66 -27.92
C GLU A 373 -11.59 -11.42 -26.74
N LYS A 374 -10.79 -11.80 -25.73
CA LYS A 374 -11.22 -12.59 -24.57
C LYS A 374 -11.15 -11.84 -23.24
N VAL A 375 -10.70 -10.58 -23.25
CA VAL A 375 -10.46 -9.81 -22.02
C VAL A 375 -11.71 -9.68 -21.13
N GLU A 376 -12.89 -9.45 -21.72
CA GLU A 376 -14.16 -9.31 -21.00
C GLU A 376 -14.65 -10.63 -20.39
N GLU A 377 -14.38 -11.75 -21.06
CA GLU A 377 -14.70 -13.09 -20.56
C GLU A 377 -13.82 -13.40 -19.33
N TYR A 378 -12.51 -13.22 -19.47
CA TYR A 378 -11.57 -13.42 -18.38
C TYR A 378 -11.78 -12.45 -17.23
N ALA A 379 -12.17 -11.21 -17.49
CA ALA A 379 -12.53 -10.24 -16.45
C ALA A 379 -13.65 -10.76 -15.55
N LYS A 380 -14.74 -11.28 -16.14
CA LYS A 380 -15.87 -11.85 -15.39
C LYS A 380 -15.44 -13.11 -14.62
N PHE A 381 -14.73 -14.01 -15.30
CA PHE A 381 -14.26 -15.27 -14.73
C PHE A 381 -13.34 -15.05 -13.52
N ILE A 382 -12.34 -14.19 -13.66
CA ILE A 382 -11.38 -13.91 -12.60
C ILE A 382 -12.06 -13.18 -11.44
N LYS A 383 -12.97 -12.23 -11.74
CA LYS A 383 -13.77 -11.57 -10.71
C LYS A 383 -14.57 -12.57 -9.88
N GLU A 384 -15.25 -13.50 -10.52
CA GLU A 384 -16.00 -14.55 -9.82
C GLU A 384 -15.08 -15.38 -8.92
N ILE A 385 -13.90 -15.79 -9.41
CA ILE A 385 -12.92 -16.52 -8.60
C ILE A 385 -12.46 -15.69 -7.40
N MET A 386 -12.12 -14.42 -7.59
CA MET A 386 -11.69 -13.55 -6.49
C MET A 386 -12.80 -13.39 -5.43
N GLU A 387 -14.07 -13.29 -5.84
CA GLU A 387 -15.20 -13.07 -4.93
C GLU A 387 -15.69 -14.36 -4.24
N THR A 388 -15.41 -15.54 -4.79
CA THR A 388 -16.02 -16.81 -4.34
C THR A 388 -15.06 -17.87 -3.82
N THR A 389 -13.77 -17.82 -4.18
CA THR A 389 -12.77 -18.81 -3.73
C THR A 389 -12.64 -18.81 -2.21
N VAL A 390 -12.58 -17.61 -1.63
CA VAL A 390 -12.52 -17.41 -0.19
C VAL A 390 -13.84 -16.84 0.28
N LYS A 391 -14.53 -17.59 1.16
CA LYS A 391 -15.77 -17.14 1.77
C LYS A 391 -15.51 -16.72 3.21
N LEU A 392 -15.62 -15.41 3.45
CA LEU A 392 -15.75 -14.88 4.81
C LEU A 392 -17.19 -15.14 5.28
N SER A 393 -17.37 -15.41 6.56
CA SER A 393 -18.65 -15.85 7.12
C SER A 393 -19.68 -14.74 7.20
N LYS A 394 -19.25 -13.49 7.40
CA LYS A 394 -20.13 -12.35 7.69
C LYS A 394 -20.13 -11.29 6.59
N VAL A 395 -19.05 -11.18 5.81
CA VAL A 395 -18.87 -10.10 4.83
C VAL A 395 -18.55 -10.64 3.45
N LYS A 396 -19.22 -10.15 2.41
CA LYS A 396 -18.90 -10.54 1.03
C LYS A 396 -17.58 -9.89 0.57
N LEU A 397 -16.73 -10.65 -0.11
CA LEU A 397 -15.61 -10.08 -0.86
C LEU A 397 -16.13 -9.49 -2.17
N LYS A 398 -15.54 -8.37 -2.59
CA LYS A 398 -15.90 -7.67 -3.84
C LYS A 398 -14.64 -7.26 -4.58
N ALA A 399 -14.59 -7.45 -5.88
CA ALA A 399 -13.45 -7.08 -6.71
C ALA A 399 -13.83 -6.03 -7.78
N ASN A 400 -12.90 -5.12 -8.03
CA ASN A 400 -13.00 -4.09 -9.06
C ASN A 400 -12.14 -4.48 -10.25
N VAL A 401 -12.67 -4.29 -11.45
CA VAL A 401 -12.02 -4.65 -12.71
C VAL A 401 -11.71 -3.36 -13.48
N ALA A 402 -10.51 -3.28 -14.04
CA ALA A 402 -10.11 -2.26 -15.00
C ALA A 402 -9.36 -2.91 -16.18
N ILE A 403 -9.65 -2.44 -17.39
CA ILE A 403 -9.05 -2.95 -18.63
C ILE A 403 -8.41 -1.77 -19.37
N GLY A 404 -7.18 -1.96 -19.86
CA GLY A 404 -6.46 -0.90 -20.53
C GLY A 404 -5.36 -1.41 -21.45
N ASN A 405 -4.88 -0.56 -22.35
CA ASN A 405 -3.72 -0.90 -23.20
C ASN A 405 -2.40 -0.72 -22.47
N ASN A 406 -2.42 0.05 -21.38
CA ASN A 406 -1.29 0.27 -20.49
C ASN A 406 -1.74 0.25 -19.03
N TRP A 407 -0.79 0.13 -18.11
CA TRP A 407 -1.08 -0.04 -16.69
C TRP A 407 -1.72 1.20 -16.04
N SER A 408 -1.59 2.37 -16.66
CA SER A 408 -2.32 3.55 -16.18
C SER A 408 -3.80 3.52 -16.57
N GLU A 409 -4.15 2.96 -17.72
CA GLU A 409 -5.54 2.81 -18.18
C GLU A 409 -6.25 1.66 -17.45
N ALA A 410 -5.51 0.60 -17.10
CA ALA A 410 -6.00 -0.54 -16.36
C ALA A 410 -5.93 -0.32 -14.84
N LYS A 411 -6.40 0.84 -14.32
CA LYS A 411 -6.41 1.13 -12.88
C LYS A 411 -7.63 1.93 -12.43
#